data_AF-A0A351BND3-F1
#
_entry.id   AF-A0A351BND3-F1
#
_cell.length_a   1.000
_cell.length_b   1.000
_cell.length_c   1.000
_cell.angle_alpha   90.00
_cell.angle_beta   90.00
_cell.angle_gamma   90.00
#
_symmetry.space_group_name_H-M   'P 1'
#
loop_
_entity.id
_entity.type
_entity.pdbx_description
1 polymer ?
#
loop_
_entity_poly.entity_id
_entity_poly.type
_entity_poly.pdbx_seq_one_letter_code
_entity_poly.pdbx_strand_id
1 'polypeptide(L)'
;DRLQAMQQTTRIALGVDESIGSLDSEALLARRAVRRLVIKPPRHGGLLAALALARRAGNAGVECVISSSLDSACGITAAAHLAAALDSRLAHGLATSTWLAEDTGSPPRVGNGELLLDAAPGLGFVPDRKRSFVPLAGLYC
;
A
#
# COMPACT_ATOMS: atom_id res chain seq x y z
N ASP A 1 -11.65 15.42 15.82
CA ASP A 1 -11.39 16.75 16.41
C ASP A 1 -9.91 17.02 16.65
N ARG A 2 -9.23 16.27 17.54
CA ARG A 2 -7.81 16.52 17.85
C ARG A 2 -6.87 16.46 16.64
N LEU A 3 -7.05 15.48 15.73
CA LEU A 3 -6.25 15.40 14.50
C LEU A 3 -6.42 16.63 13.61
N GLN A 4 -7.65 17.13 13.46
CA GLN A 4 -7.94 18.31 12.66
C GLN A 4 -7.33 19.58 13.28
N ALA A 5 -7.49 19.76 14.59
CA ALA A 5 -6.87 20.87 15.31
C ALA A 5 -5.34 20.83 15.15
N MET A 6 -4.73 19.65 15.28
CA MET A 6 -3.29 19.47 15.08
C MET A 6 -2.87 19.74 13.63
N GLN A 7 -3.65 19.31 12.63
CA GLN A 7 -3.36 19.59 11.23
C GLN A 7 -3.39 21.10 10.92
N GLN A 8 -4.24 21.86 11.61
CA GLN A 8 -4.38 23.31 11.43
C GLN A 8 -3.19 24.10 12.01
N THR A 9 -2.44 23.54 12.97
CA THR A 9 -1.27 24.22 13.56
C THR A 9 0.01 24.04 12.73
N THR A 10 -0.01 23.23 11.67
CA THR A 10 1.19 22.94 10.87
C THR A 10 0.93 22.94 9.36
N ARG A 11 1.98 23.31 8.62
CA ARG A 11 2.02 23.13 7.16
C ARG A 11 2.45 21.73 6.75
N ILE A 12 2.99 20.93 7.68
CA ILE A 12 3.35 19.54 7.42
C ILE A 12 2.06 18.72 7.26
N ALA A 13 1.98 17.91 6.20
CA ALA A 13 0.85 17.02 5.98
C ALA A 13 0.87 15.89 7.01
N LEU A 14 -0.16 15.82 7.85
CA LEU A 14 -0.36 14.70 8.76
C LEU A 14 -0.95 13.54 7.97
N GLY A 15 -0.41 12.35 8.22
CA GLY A 15 -0.89 11.08 7.70
C GLY A 15 -1.54 10.26 8.80
N VAL A 16 -2.59 9.52 8.46
CA VAL A 16 -3.14 8.46 9.29
C VAL A 16 -2.79 7.11 8.67
N ASP A 17 -2.16 6.24 9.45
CA ASP A 17 -1.76 4.88 9.07
C ASP A 17 -2.60 3.85 9.83
N GLU A 18 -2.09 3.20 10.88
CA GLU A 18 -2.77 2.10 11.57
C GLU A 18 -4.09 2.52 12.23
N SER A 19 -4.19 3.78 12.65
CA SER A 19 -5.37 4.29 13.34
C SER A 19 -6.61 4.37 12.44
N ILE A 20 -6.48 4.28 11.11
CA ILE A 20 -7.65 4.27 10.20
C ILE A 20 -8.64 3.16 10.52
N GLY A 21 -8.16 1.99 10.99
CA GLY A 21 -9.04 0.87 11.36
C GLY A 21 -9.84 1.11 12.64
N SER A 22 -9.43 2.08 13.46
CA SER A 22 -10.09 2.47 14.71
C SER A 22 -10.88 3.78 14.61
N LEU A 23 -10.77 4.47 13.47
CA LEU A 23 -11.40 5.76 13.22
C LEU A 23 -12.56 5.58 12.26
N ASP A 24 -13.55 6.44 12.37
CA ASP A 24 -14.57 6.58 11.34
C ASP A 24 -13.94 7.24 10.10
N SER A 25 -13.63 6.40 9.10
CA SER A 25 -13.03 6.86 7.85
C SER A 25 -13.91 7.85 7.08
N GLU A 26 -15.23 7.71 7.14
CA GLU A 26 -16.14 8.64 6.45
C GLU A 26 -16.09 10.01 7.11
N ALA A 27 -16.18 10.05 8.44
CA ALA A 27 -16.10 11.30 9.19
C ALA A 27 -14.72 11.98 9.01
N LEU A 28 -13.64 11.20 8.99
CA LEU A 28 -12.28 11.70 8.75
C LEU A 28 -12.16 12.36 7.38
N LEU A 29 -12.67 11.70 6.34
CA LEU A 29 -12.62 12.20 4.96
C LEU A 29 -13.53 13.40 4.75
N ALA A 30 -14.79 13.33 5.22
CA ALA A 30 -15.76 14.42 5.10
C ALA A 30 -15.24 15.72 5.72
N ARG A 31 -14.54 15.61 6.86
CA ARG A 31 -13.99 16.75 7.59
C ARG A 31 -12.58 17.13 7.18
N ARG A 32 -11.93 16.34 6.31
CA ARG A 32 -10.51 16.46 5.94
C ARG A 32 -9.63 16.63 7.18
N ALA A 33 -9.83 15.78 8.19
CA ALA A 33 -9.18 15.95 9.49
C ALA A 33 -7.66 15.81 9.42
N VAL A 34 -7.14 15.15 8.38
CA VAL A 34 -5.73 15.06 8.02
C VAL A 34 -5.57 15.24 6.52
N ARG A 35 -4.35 15.54 6.05
CA ARG A 35 -4.09 15.74 4.62
C ARG A 35 -3.74 14.45 3.89
N ARG A 36 -3.32 13.40 4.59
CA ARG A 36 -2.92 12.12 3.98
C ARG A 36 -3.51 10.90 4.66
N LEU A 37 -3.77 9.88 3.83
CA LEU A 37 -3.96 8.51 4.27
C LEU A 37 -2.77 7.65 3.84
N VAL A 38 -2.29 6.82 4.74
CA VAL A 38 -1.33 5.76 4.44
C VAL A 38 -2.13 4.47 4.26
N ILE A 39 -2.14 3.95 3.04
CA ILE A 39 -2.93 2.78 2.66
C ILE A 39 -2.00 1.60 2.48
N LYS A 40 -2.19 0.58 3.32
CA LYS A 40 -1.51 -0.72 3.24
C LYS A 40 -2.49 -1.76 2.71
N PRO A 41 -2.44 -2.21 1.44
CA PRO A 41 -3.50 -3.04 0.87
C PRO A 41 -3.88 -4.29 1.69
N PRO A 42 -2.93 -5.04 2.29
CA PRO A 42 -3.27 -6.18 3.14
C PRO A 42 -4.12 -5.82 4.37
N ARG A 43 -4.01 -4.59 4.87
CA ARG A 43 -4.79 -4.08 6.02
C ARG A 43 -6.17 -3.55 5.64
N HIS A 44 -6.44 -3.43 4.35
CA HIS A 44 -7.64 -2.79 3.81
C HIS A 44 -8.46 -3.74 2.92
N GLY A 45 -8.28 -5.06 3.04
CA GLY A 45 -9.03 -6.05 2.26
C GLY A 45 -8.50 -6.26 0.84
N GLY A 46 -7.24 -5.93 0.58
CA GLY A 46 -6.57 -6.14 -0.71
C GLY A 46 -6.66 -4.95 -1.66
N LEU A 47 -6.22 -5.14 -2.91
CA LEU A 47 -6.01 -4.06 -3.87
C LEU A 47 -7.30 -3.31 -4.24
N LEU A 48 -8.41 -4.01 -4.45
CA LEU A 48 -9.67 -3.40 -4.88
C LEU A 48 -10.27 -2.49 -3.82
N ALA A 49 -10.33 -2.98 -2.57
CA ALA A 49 -10.84 -2.19 -1.45
C ALA A 49 -9.89 -1.02 -1.11
N ALA A 50 -8.57 -1.22 -1.21
CA ALA A 50 -7.60 -0.15 -1.08
C ALA A 50 -7.76 0.94 -2.17
N LEU A 51 -7.98 0.56 -3.43
CA LEU A 51 -8.24 1.48 -4.53
C LEU A 51 -9.55 2.26 -4.31
N ALA A 52 -10.61 1.60 -3.86
CA ALA A 52 -11.88 2.25 -3.55
C ALA A 52 -11.72 3.30 -2.44
N LEU A 53 -11.00 2.97 -1.36
CA LEU A 53 -10.68 3.92 -0.30
C LEU A 53 -9.85 5.09 -0.82
N ALA A 54 -8.80 4.82 -1.61
CA ALA A 54 -7.94 5.87 -2.17
C ALA A 54 -8.72 6.83 -3.07
N ARG A 55 -9.63 6.32 -3.90
CA ARG A 55 -10.51 7.15 -4.74
C ARG A 55 -11.46 8.00 -3.92
N ARG A 56 -12.08 7.42 -2.89
CA ARG A 56 -12.95 8.18 -1.96
C ARG A 56 -12.17 9.29 -1.26
N ALA A 57 -10.95 9.00 -0.80
CA ALA A 57 -10.07 9.99 -0.18
C ALA A 57 -9.67 11.10 -1.16
N GLY A 58 -9.27 10.75 -2.38
CA GLY A 58 -8.94 11.71 -3.43
C GLY A 58 -10.11 12.62 -3.81
N ASN A 59 -11.32 12.07 -3.92
CA ASN A 59 -12.55 12.86 -4.12
C ASN A 59 -12.84 13.81 -2.95
N ALA A 60 -12.48 13.42 -1.73
CA ALA A 60 -12.52 14.27 -0.54
C ALA A 60 -11.28 15.17 -0.40
N GLY A 61 -10.38 15.21 -1.40
CA GLY A 61 -9.14 15.99 -1.41
C GLY A 61 -8.18 15.66 -0.27
N VAL A 62 -8.14 14.40 0.14
CA VAL A 62 -7.13 13.82 1.04
C VAL A 62 -6.20 12.97 0.18
N GLU A 63 -4.90 13.25 0.20
CA GLU A 63 -3.94 12.53 -0.64
C GLU A 63 -3.68 11.13 -0.08
N CYS A 64 -3.24 10.20 -0.94
CA CYS A 64 -2.95 8.83 -0.53
C CYS A 64 -1.50 8.45 -0.82
N VAL A 65 -0.90 7.79 0.18
CA VAL A 65 0.39 7.13 0.10
C VAL A 65 0.14 5.63 0.21
N ILE A 66 0.44 4.89 -0.85
CA ILE A 66 0.55 3.43 -0.74
C ILE A 66 1.83 3.08 0.03
N SER A 67 1.69 2.18 0.99
CA SER A 67 2.79 1.68 1.81
C SER A 67 2.64 0.18 2.02
N SER A 68 3.71 -0.46 2.48
CA SER A 68 3.69 -1.80 3.03
C SER A 68 3.88 -1.76 4.54
N SER A 69 3.56 -2.86 5.22
CA SER A 69 4.25 -3.18 6.47
C SER A 69 5.64 -3.74 6.10
N LEU A 70 5.99 -4.94 6.59
CA LEU A 70 6.91 -5.83 5.90
C LEU A 70 6.09 -6.75 5.00
N ASP A 71 6.39 -6.75 3.71
CA ASP A 71 5.70 -7.60 2.74
C ASP A 71 6.71 -8.22 1.78
N SER A 72 6.35 -9.37 1.24
CA SER A 72 7.18 -10.09 0.28
C SER A 72 7.19 -9.40 -1.09
N ALA A 73 8.10 -9.81 -1.98
CA ALA A 73 8.17 -9.41 -3.38
C ALA A 73 6.79 -9.43 -4.07
N CYS A 74 5.95 -10.43 -3.78
CA CYS A 74 4.58 -10.51 -4.29
C CYS A 74 3.73 -9.31 -3.87
N GLY A 75 3.69 -9.02 -2.57
CA GLY A 75 2.89 -7.93 -2.02
C GLY A 75 3.43 -6.54 -2.38
N ILE A 76 4.76 -6.38 -2.42
CA ILE A 76 5.40 -5.13 -2.87
C ILE A 76 5.10 -4.86 -4.34
N THR A 77 5.18 -5.87 -5.21
CA THR A 77 4.82 -5.73 -6.63
C THR A 77 3.35 -5.33 -6.76
N ALA A 78 2.46 -5.96 -6.00
CA ALA A 78 1.02 -5.67 -6.03
C ALA A 78 0.70 -4.25 -5.55
N ALA A 79 1.32 -3.82 -4.46
CA ALA A 79 1.18 -2.48 -3.93
C ALA A 79 1.78 -1.42 -4.86
N ALA A 80 2.88 -1.72 -5.56
CA ALA A 80 3.48 -0.82 -6.54
C ALA A 80 2.58 -0.58 -7.76
N HIS A 81 1.88 -1.61 -8.26
CA HIS A 81 0.86 -1.43 -9.30
C HIS A 81 -0.28 -0.52 -8.83
N LEU A 82 -0.75 -0.69 -7.59
CA LEU A 82 -1.76 0.21 -7.02
C LEU A 82 -1.25 1.64 -6.91
N ALA A 83 -0.02 1.83 -6.45
CA ALA A 83 0.61 3.13 -6.34
C ALA A 83 0.72 3.84 -7.70
N ALA A 84 1.17 3.11 -8.73
CA ALA A 84 1.22 3.60 -10.11
C ALA A 84 -0.17 3.97 -10.65
N ALA A 85 -1.20 3.17 -10.34
CA ALA A 85 -2.58 3.44 -10.75
C ALA A 85 -3.20 4.67 -10.07
N LEU A 86 -2.71 5.08 -8.89
CA LEU A 86 -3.17 6.29 -8.21
C LEU A 86 -2.51 7.56 -8.74
N ASP A 87 -1.29 7.47 -9.28
CA ASP A 87 -0.49 8.61 -9.78
C ASP A 87 -0.52 9.82 -8.82
N SER A 88 -0.38 9.58 -7.51
CA SER A 88 -0.49 10.67 -6.52
C SER A 88 0.74 11.61 -6.52
N ARG A 89 1.79 11.26 -7.26
CA ARG A 89 3.10 11.95 -7.30
C ARG A 89 3.77 12.10 -5.94
N LEU A 90 3.31 11.37 -4.94
CA LEU A 90 3.90 11.30 -3.61
C LEU A 90 4.93 10.17 -3.55
N ALA A 91 5.86 10.27 -2.58
CA ALA A 91 6.74 9.16 -2.26
C ALA A 91 5.93 8.04 -1.56
N HIS A 92 6.07 6.81 -2.06
CA HIS A 92 5.40 5.63 -1.53
C HIS A 92 6.32 4.80 -0.62
N GLY A 93 5.74 4.15 0.40
CA GLY A 93 6.46 3.37 1.40
C GLY A 93 6.67 1.92 1.00
N LEU A 94 7.35 1.66 -0.13
CA LEU A 94 7.45 0.30 -0.73
C LEU A 94 8.87 -0.27 -0.79
N ALA A 95 9.89 0.48 -0.39
CA ALA A 95 11.30 0.05 -0.44
C ALA A 95 11.70 -0.80 0.77
N THR A 96 10.93 -1.86 1.07
CA THR A 96 11.12 -2.71 2.26
C THR A 96 11.69 -4.10 1.95
N SER A 97 11.69 -4.53 0.69
CA SER A 97 12.10 -5.90 0.30
C SER A 97 13.54 -6.24 0.71
N THR A 98 14.46 -5.27 0.73
CA THR A 98 15.86 -5.50 1.13
C THR A 98 16.02 -5.82 2.62
N TRP A 99 14.97 -5.67 3.43
CA TRP A 99 14.98 -5.99 4.86
C TRP A 99 14.70 -7.47 5.12
N LEU A 100 14.22 -8.22 4.11
CA LEU A 100 13.95 -9.64 4.23
C LEU A 100 15.21 -10.46 3.91
N ALA A 101 15.60 -11.36 4.81
CA ALA A 101 16.69 -12.30 4.56
C ALA A 101 16.34 -13.33 3.46
N GLU A 102 15.07 -13.71 3.39
CA GLU A 102 14.50 -14.58 2.36
C GLU A 102 13.15 -14.02 1.90
N ASP A 103 12.89 -14.07 0.59
CA ASP A 103 11.68 -13.51 -0.03
C ASP A 103 10.94 -14.56 -0.87
N THR A 104 9.72 -14.26 -1.33
CA THR A 104 8.83 -15.12 -2.13
C THR A 104 9.16 -15.20 -3.60
N GLY A 105 10.01 -14.30 -4.08
CA GLY A 105 10.47 -14.20 -5.46
C GLY A 105 11.43 -13.02 -5.59
N SER A 106 11.63 -12.52 -6.81
CA SER A 106 12.43 -11.32 -7.03
C SER A 106 11.56 -10.06 -6.83
N PRO A 107 11.92 -9.14 -5.91
CA PRO A 107 11.20 -7.89 -5.75
C PRO A 107 11.49 -6.93 -6.92
N PRO A 108 10.63 -5.91 -7.14
CA PRO A 108 10.90 -4.84 -8.08
C PRO A 108 12.23 -4.13 -7.77
N ARG A 109 12.92 -3.65 -8.81
CA ARG A 109 14.17 -2.91 -8.64
C ARG A 109 13.87 -1.53 -8.06
N VAL A 110 14.64 -1.14 -7.06
CA VAL A 110 14.59 0.19 -6.46
C VAL A 110 15.92 0.91 -6.69
N GLY A 111 15.88 2.13 -7.21
CA GLY A 111 17.05 2.96 -7.46
C GLY A 111 16.67 4.41 -7.73
N ASN A 112 17.51 5.36 -7.34
CA ASN A 112 17.28 6.80 -7.55
C ASN A 112 15.91 7.33 -7.06
N GLY A 113 15.34 6.70 -6.02
CA GLY A 113 14.01 7.07 -5.49
C GLY A 113 12.83 6.49 -6.29
N GLU A 114 13.10 5.64 -7.27
CA GLU A 114 12.11 5.01 -8.13
C GLU A 114 12.02 3.51 -7.87
N LEU A 115 10.83 2.95 -8.04
CA LEU A 115 10.58 1.51 -8.05
C LEU A 115 10.07 1.14 -9.45
N LEU A 116 10.77 0.23 -10.12
CA LEU A 116 10.50 -0.14 -11.50
C LEU A 116 9.65 -1.41 -11.58
N LEU A 117 8.46 -1.28 -12.17
CA LEU A 117 7.58 -2.40 -12.51
C LEU A 117 7.98 -3.02 -13.85
N ASP A 118 7.91 -4.34 -13.93
CA ASP A 118 8.07 -5.07 -15.19
C ASP A 118 6.84 -4.85 -16.10
N ALA A 119 7.05 -4.85 -17.42
CA ALA A 119 5.99 -4.74 -18.42
C ALA A 119 5.27 -6.07 -18.72
N ALA A 120 5.65 -7.16 -18.03
CA ALA A 120 5.02 -8.45 -18.16
C ALA A 120 3.52 -8.43 -17.83
N PRO A 121 2.69 -9.26 -18.48
CA PRO A 121 1.25 -9.33 -18.19
C PRO A 121 0.94 -9.71 -16.73
N GLY A 122 -0.20 -9.23 -16.25
CA GLY A 122 -0.68 -9.51 -14.90
C GLY A 122 0.16 -8.79 -13.84
N LEU A 123 0.48 -9.49 -12.74
CA LEU A 123 1.27 -8.90 -11.66
C LEU A 123 2.75 -8.74 -12.02
N GLY A 124 3.27 -9.56 -12.96
CA GLY A 124 4.71 -9.64 -13.25
C GLY A 124 5.54 -10.34 -12.15
N PHE A 125 4.90 -10.84 -11.08
CA PHE A 125 5.56 -11.59 -10.02
C PHE A 125 5.68 -13.07 -10.37
N VAL A 126 6.86 -13.64 -10.13
CA VAL A 126 7.14 -15.07 -10.27
C VAL A 126 7.67 -15.59 -8.93
N PRO A 127 7.02 -16.61 -8.31
CA PRO A 127 7.54 -17.24 -7.11
C PRO A 127 8.92 -17.87 -7.33
N ASP A 128 9.75 -17.89 -6.30
CA ASP A 128 11.03 -18.61 -6.37
C ASP A 128 10.86 -20.13 -6.49
N ARG A 129 11.94 -20.80 -6.89
CA ARG A 129 11.93 -22.27 -7.08
C ARG A 129 11.89 -23.07 -5.78
N LYS A 130 12.07 -22.42 -4.63
CA LYS A 130 12.03 -23.09 -3.32
C LYS A 130 10.58 -23.35 -2.87
N ARG A 131 9.60 -22.67 -3.47
CA ARG A 131 8.19 -22.80 -3.15
C ARG A 131 7.48 -23.73 -4.13
N SER A 132 6.89 -24.78 -3.58
CA SER A 132 6.01 -25.69 -4.31
C SER A 132 4.57 -25.45 -3.88
N PHE A 133 3.69 -25.18 -4.84
CA PHE A 133 2.25 -25.03 -4.60
C PHE A 133 1.59 -26.37 -4.91
N VAL A 134 1.07 -27.03 -3.88
CA VAL A 134 0.32 -28.28 -4.01
C VAL A 134 -1.17 -28.03 -3.79
N PRO A 135 -2.06 -28.67 -4.57
CA PRO A 135 -3.50 -28.59 -4.32
C PRO A 135 -3.85 -29.05 -2.89
N LEU A 136 -4.83 -28.40 -2.26
CA LEU A 136 -5.30 -28.76 -0.91
C LEU A 136 -5.73 -30.23 -0.80
N ALA A 137 -6.22 -30.82 -1.89
CA ALA A 137 -6.60 -32.24 -1.94
C ALA A 137 -5.43 -33.22 -1.71
N GLY A 138 -4.17 -32.77 -1.84
CA GLY A 138 -2.98 -33.60 -1.64
C GLY A 138 -2.30 -33.47 -0.27
N LEU A 139 -2.84 -32.64 0.64
CA LEU A 139 -2.26 -32.38 1.97
C LEU A 139 -2.94 -33.15 3.11
N TYR A 140 -4.00 -33.91 2.82
CA TYR A 140 -4.78 -34.68 3.79
C TYR A 140 -4.88 -36.17 3.45
N CYS A 141 -3.90 -36.74 2.75
CA CYS A 141 -3.73 -38.19 2.62
C CYS A 141 -2.60 -38.67 3.53
#